data_AF-A0A4Q5RDV9-F1
#
_entry.id   AF-A0A4Q5RDV9-F1
#
_cell.length_a   1.000
_cell.length_b   1.000
_cell.length_c   1.000
_cell.angle_alpha   90.00
_cell.angle_beta   90.00
_cell.angle_gamma   90.00
#
_symmetry.space_group_name_H-M   'P 1'
#
loop_
_entity.id
_entity.type
_entity.pdbx_description
1 polymer ?
#
loop_
_entity_poly.entity_id
_entity_poly.type
_entity_poly.pdbx_seq_one_letter_code
_entity_poly.pdbx_strand_id
1 'polypeptide(L)'
;MHISDDDQINLEKLQDIIRRNLAAHYSIEELASIALMSRSNLIKKYKFYFGISLYAQLQQLRLSLAKELLENTSQSIKLIAKKCGYRHACNFSNAFRELEGVTAKAWRDSRRSADNKF
;
A
#
# COMPACT_ATOMS: atom_id res chain seq x y z
N MET A 1 -23.95 -5.37 9.73
CA MET A 1 -22.85 -5.66 10.67
C MET A 1 -22.79 -4.47 11.62
N HIS A 2 -22.71 -4.70 12.92
CA HIS A 2 -22.51 -3.62 13.89
C HIS A 2 -21.00 -3.53 14.23
N ILE A 3 -20.48 -2.32 14.36
CA ILE A 3 -19.10 -2.01 14.77
C ILE A 3 -19.24 -1.14 16.02
N SER A 4 -18.55 -1.51 17.11
CA SER A 4 -18.57 -0.68 18.33
C SER A 4 -17.73 0.57 18.13
N ASP A 5 -17.95 1.60 18.96
CA ASP A 5 -17.15 2.83 18.92
C ASP A 5 -15.65 2.54 19.13
N ASP A 6 -15.32 1.60 20.03
CA ASP A 6 -13.93 1.15 20.25
C ASP A 6 -13.34 0.49 19.00
N ASP A 7 -14.10 -0.37 18.32
CA ASP A 7 -13.65 -1.01 17.09
C ASP A 7 -13.42 0.03 15.98
N GLN A 8 -14.29 1.03 15.88
CA GLN A 8 -14.15 2.13 14.92
C GLN A 8 -12.86 2.93 15.18
N ILE A 9 -12.62 3.31 16.43
CA ILE A 9 -11.39 4.01 16.84
C ILE A 9 -10.15 3.17 16.51
N ASN A 10 -10.19 1.86 16.78
CA ASN A 10 -9.08 0.96 16.49
C ASN A 10 -8.83 0.79 14.98
N LEU A 11 -9.88 0.75 14.16
CA LEU A 11 -9.77 0.69 12.70
C LEU A 11 -9.15 1.96 12.11
N GLU A 12 -9.54 3.14 12.61
CA GLU A 12 -8.96 4.42 12.19
C GLU A 12 -7.50 4.53 12.59
N LYS A 13 -7.15 4.19 13.84
CA LYS A 13 -5.75 4.13 14.29
C LYS A 13 -4.91 3.17 13.45
N LEU A 14 -5.46 2.00 13.11
CA LEU A 14 -4.78 1.04 12.25
C LEU A 14 -4.52 1.63 10.86
N GLN A 15 -5.50 2.32 10.26
CA GLN A 15 -5.35 2.96 8.96
C GLN A 15 -4.24 4.02 8.99
N ASP A 16 -4.16 4.82 10.04
CA ASP A 16 -3.10 5.81 10.22
C ASP A 16 -1.71 5.19 10.37
N ILE A 17 -1.59 4.11 11.15
CA ILE A 17 -0.33 3.37 11.31
C ILE A 17 0.16 2.84 9.96
N ILE A 18 -0.75 2.25 9.18
CA ILE A 18 -0.44 1.74 7.85
C ILE A 18 0.02 2.86 6.92
N ARG A 19 -0.68 4.00 6.91
CA ARG A 19 -0.33 5.16 6.07
C ARG A 19 1.04 5.75 6.41
N ARG A 20 1.41 5.79 7.69
CA ARG A 20 2.69 6.36 8.14
C ARG A 20 3.89 5.47 7.82
N ASN A 21 3.70 4.16 7.68
CA ASN A 21 4.82 3.24 7.44
C ASN A 21 4.45 2.08 6.50
N LEU A 22 4.37 2.37 5.20
CA LEU A 22 4.13 1.36 4.17
C LEU A 22 5.32 0.41 3.94
N ALA A 23 6.52 0.81 4.35
CA ALA A 23 7.73 -0.02 4.27
C ALA A 23 7.73 -1.15 5.32
N ALA A 24 6.98 -0.98 6.41
CA ALA A 24 6.81 -2.03 7.39
C ALA A 24 6.10 -3.25 6.79
N HIS A 25 6.63 -4.42 7.12
CA HIS A 25 6.12 -5.70 6.65
C HIS A 25 5.17 -6.23 7.72
N TYR A 26 3.91 -5.79 7.70
CA TYR A 26 2.92 -6.31 8.63
C TYR A 26 2.31 -7.62 8.11
N SER A 27 2.35 -8.66 8.93
CA SER A 27 1.44 -9.80 8.84
C SER A 27 0.03 -9.38 9.21
N ILE A 28 -0.96 -10.14 8.75
CA ILE A 28 -2.35 -9.87 9.12
C ILE A 28 -2.57 -10.11 10.62
N GLU A 29 -1.81 -11.01 11.22
CA GLU A 29 -1.79 -11.30 12.65
C GLU A 29 -1.30 -10.09 13.47
N GLU A 30 -0.23 -9.41 13.03
CA GLU A 30 0.25 -8.18 13.67
C GLU A 30 -0.78 -7.05 13.56
N LEU A 31 -1.39 -6.85 12.38
CA LEU A 31 -2.43 -5.82 12.20
C LEU A 31 -3.65 -6.11 13.07
N ALA A 32 -4.02 -7.38 13.21
CA ALA A 32 -5.12 -7.81 14.07
C ALA A 32 -4.81 -7.53 15.54
N SER A 33 -3.59 -7.81 15.98
CA SER A 33 -3.12 -7.50 17.33
C SER A 33 -3.13 -5.99 17.60
N ILE A 34 -2.65 -5.17 16.65
CA ILE A 34 -2.66 -3.70 16.77
C ILE A 34 -4.08 -3.16 16.89
N ALA A 35 -5.02 -3.73 16.13
CA ALA A 35 -6.42 -3.32 16.14
C ALA A 35 -7.24 -3.92 17.29
N LEU A 36 -6.63 -4.71 18.19
CA LEU A 36 -7.29 -5.43 19.27
C LEU A 36 -8.44 -6.32 18.78
N MET A 37 -8.24 -6.97 17.63
CA MET A 37 -9.24 -7.82 16.97
C MET A 37 -8.66 -9.18 16.62
N SER A 38 -9.52 -10.19 16.49
CA SER A 38 -9.13 -11.41 15.77
C SER A 38 -8.93 -11.12 14.29
N ARG A 39 -8.09 -11.90 13.60
CA ARG A 39 -7.86 -11.81 12.15
C ARG A 39 -9.17 -11.76 11.35
N SER A 40 -10.12 -12.65 11.66
CA SER A 40 -11.40 -12.72 10.98
C SER A 40 -12.26 -11.48 11.22
N ASN A 41 -12.26 -10.95 12.45
CA ASN A 41 -12.99 -9.72 12.76
C ASN A 41 -12.36 -8.52 12.07
N LEU A 42 -11.04 -8.39 12.09
CA LEU A 42 -10.34 -7.30 11.41
C LEU A 42 -10.71 -7.27 9.92
N ILE A 43 -10.56 -8.38 9.19
CA ILE A 43 -10.83 -8.42 7.75
C ILE A 43 -12.29 -8.03 7.44
N LYS A 44 -13.23 -8.56 8.22
CA LYS A 44 -14.67 -8.32 8.04
C LYS A 44 -15.05 -6.88 8.38
N LYS A 45 -14.69 -6.40 9.57
CA LYS A 45 -15.03 -5.06 10.07
C LYS A 45 -14.31 -3.98 9.26
N TYR A 46 -13.04 -4.18 8.91
CA TYR A 46 -12.31 -3.23 8.06
C TYR A 46 -12.99 -3.04 6.71
N LYS A 47 -13.36 -4.14 6.02
CA LYS A 47 -14.07 -4.05 4.74
C LYS A 47 -15.44 -3.40 4.89
N PHE A 48 -16.17 -3.71 5.96
CA PHE A 48 -17.48 -3.11 6.21
C PHE A 48 -17.37 -1.61 6.50
N TYR A 49 -16.39 -1.19 7.30
CA TYR A 49 -16.20 0.20 7.72
C TYR A 49 -15.64 1.09 6.60
N PHE A 50 -14.57 0.65 5.92
CA PHE A 50 -13.89 1.45 4.88
C PHE A 50 -14.39 1.19 3.46
N GLY A 51 -15.31 0.24 3.27
CA GLY A 51 -15.81 -0.16 1.95
C GLY A 51 -14.83 -0.95 1.08
N ILE A 52 -13.55 -1.03 1.45
CA ILE A 52 -12.51 -1.78 0.74
C ILE A 52 -11.77 -2.73 1.68
N SER A 53 -11.26 -3.83 1.14
CA SER A 53 -10.46 -4.75 1.93
C SER A 53 -9.16 -4.11 2.38
N LEU A 54 -8.65 -4.52 3.55
CA LEU A 54 -7.36 -4.10 4.07
C LEU A 54 -6.21 -4.34 3.07
N TYR A 55 -6.25 -5.47 2.37
CA TYR A 55 -5.28 -5.79 1.34
C TYR A 55 -5.37 -4.85 0.13
N ALA A 56 -6.58 -4.52 -0.34
CA ALA A 56 -6.78 -3.55 -1.41
C ALA A 56 -6.30 -2.15 -1.00
N GLN A 57 -6.58 -1.72 0.24
CA GLN A 57 -6.07 -0.46 0.76
C GLN A 57 -4.54 -0.42 0.75
N LEU A 58 -3.89 -1.49 1.23
CA LEU A 58 -2.43 -1.60 1.22
C LEU A 58 -1.86 -1.52 -0.19
N GLN A 59 -2.47 -2.22 -1.16
CA GLN A 59 -2.03 -2.15 -2.55
C GLN A 59 -2.15 -0.74 -3.12
N GLN A 60 -3.28 -0.05 -2.90
CA GLN A 60 -3.49 1.31 -3.38
C GLN A 60 -2.46 2.28 -2.79
N LEU A 61 -2.23 2.24 -1.46
CA LEU A 61 -1.26 3.12 -0.81
C LEU A 61 0.17 2.86 -1.31
N ARG A 62 0.56 1.59 -1.45
CA ARG A 62 1.88 1.21 -1.97
C ARG A 62 2.08 1.65 -3.42
N LEU A 63 1.04 1.56 -4.23
CA LEU A 63 1.04 1.97 -5.62
C LEU A 63 1.16 3.50 -5.75
N SER A 64 0.39 4.26 -4.96
CA SER A 64 0.50 5.72 -4.91
C SER A 64 1.92 6.15 -4.54
N LEU A 65 2.51 5.58 -3.48
CA LEU A 65 3.88 5.85 -3.10
C LEU A 65 4.88 5.44 -4.19
N ALA A 66 4.64 4.31 -4.87
CA ALA A 66 5.51 3.87 -5.95
C ALA A 66 5.54 4.89 -7.09
N LYS A 67 4.38 5.36 -7.54
CA LYS A 67 4.27 6.39 -8.59
C LYS A 67 4.99 7.67 -8.20
N GLU A 68 4.74 8.15 -6.99
CA GLU A 68 5.41 9.35 -6.45
C GLU A 68 6.94 9.19 -6.47
N LEU A 69 7.47 8.07 -6.01
CA LEU A 69 8.92 7.82 -6.00
C LEU A 69 9.50 7.62 -7.41
N LEU A 70 8.73 7.03 -8.32
CA LEU A 70 9.15 6.81 -9.72
C LEU A 70 9.27 8.13 -10.47
N GLU A 71 8.37 9.07 -10.21
CA GLU A 71 8.29 10.39 -10.84
C GLU A 71 9.26 11.38 -10.21
N ASN A 72 9.32 11.45 -8.88
CA ASN A 72 10.05 12.52 -8.19
C ASN A 72 11.49 12.15 -7.82
N THR A 73 11.96 10.94 -8.12
CA THR A 73 13.32 10.50 -7.73
C THR A 73 14.06 9.72 -8.82
N SER A 74 15.37 9.60 -8.65
CA SER A 74 16.25 8.72 -9.45
C SER A 74 16.55 7.38 -8.77
N GLN A 75 15.81 7.02 -7.71
CA GLN A 75 16.05 5.79 -6.95
C GLN A 75 15.87 4.54 -7.82
N SER A 76 16.68 3.51 -7.55
CA SER A 76 16.54 2.24 -8.26
C SER A 76 15.18 1.59 -7.99
N ILE A 77 14.65 0.84 -8.97
CA ILE A 77 13.38 0.11 -8.81
C ILE A 77 13.43 -0.83 -7.59
N LYS A 78 14.59 -1.41 -7.29
CA LYS A 78 14.82 -2.24 -6.10
C LYS A 78 14.63 -1.45 -4.80
N LEU A 79 15.14 -0.22 -4.72
CA LEU A 79 14.97 0.62 -3.53
C LEU A 79 13.52 1.09 -3.37
N ILE A 80 12.86 1.45 -4.47
CA ILE A 80 11.44 1.82 -4.47
C ILE A 80 10.58 0.65 -4.00
N ALA A 81 10.81 -0.56 -4.51
CA ALA A 81 10.11 -1.77 -4.06
C ALA A 81 10.20 -1.95 -2.54
N LYS A 82 11.41 -1.77 -1.97
CA LYS A 82 11.62 -1.86 -0.51
C LYS A 82 10.85 -0.77 0.25
N LYS A 83 10.86 0.48 -0.24
CA LYS A 83 10.11 1.61 0.37
C LYS A 83 8.60 1.39 0.31
N CYS A 84 8.11 0.76 -0.75
CA CYS A 84 6.70 0.38 -0.91
C CYS A 84 6.34 -0.92 -0.15
N GLY A 85 7.21 -1.45 0.71
CA GLY A 85 6.90 -2.62 1.55
C GLY A 85 6.95 -3.97 0.83
N TYR A 86 7.65 -4.06 -0.30
CA TYR A 86 7.91 -5.32 -0.98
C TYR A 86 9.28 -5.88 -0.61
N ARG A 87 9.29 -7.11 -0.08
CA ARG A 87 10.53 -7.84 0.23
C ARG A 87 11.38 -8.13 -1.00
N HIS A 88 10.73 -8.40 -2.13
CA HIS A 88 11.38 -8.73 -3.40
C HIS A 88 10.90 -7.81 -4.51
N ALA A 89 11.84 -7.30 -5.30
CA ALA A 89 11.55 -6.39 -6.41
C ALA A 89 10.71 -7.05 -7.53
N CYS A 90 10.80 -8.37 -7.71
CA CYS A 90 9.96 -9.10 -8.67
C CYS A 90 8.47 -9.01 -8.29
N ASN A 91 8.13 -9.16 -7.01
CA ASN A 91 6.76 -9.06 -6.52
C ASN A 91 6.21 -7.65 -6.75
N PHE A 92 7.03 -6.63 -6.48
CA PHE A 92 6.69 -5.24 -6.79
C PHE A 92 6.43 -5.05 -8.29
N SER A 93 7.34 -5.49 -9.15
CA SER A 93 7.21 -5.30 -10.60
C SER A 93 5.97 -5.99 -11.17
N ASN A 94 5.64 -7.19 -10.68
CA ASN A 94 4.43 -7.90 -11.07
C ASN A 94 3.17 -7.16 -10.62
N ALA A 95 3.10 -6.79 -9.34
CA ALA A 95 1.95 -6.05 -8.79
C ALA A 95 1.76 -4.70 -9.48
N PHE A 96 2.84 -3.94 -9.71
CA PHE A 96 2.76 -2.65 -10.40
C PHE A 96 2.23 -2.82 -11.83
N ARG A 97 2.73 -3.82 -12.57
CA ARG A 97 2.26 -4.09 -13.94
C ARG A 97 0.82 -4.56 -13.97
N GLU A 98 0.40 -5.37 -13.00
CA GLU A 98 -0.98 -5.83 -12.90
C GLU A 98 -1.95 -4.68 -12.64
N LEU A 99 -1.55 -3.71 -11.80
CA LEU A 99 -2.39 -2.58 -11.42
C LEU A 99 -2.38 -1.44 -12.47
N GLU A 100 -1.26 -1.21 -13.16
CA GLU A 100 -1.08 -0.07 -14.09
C GLU A 100 -1.04 -0.46 -15.57
N GLY A 101 -0.97 -1.76 -15.88
CA GLY A 101 -0.80 -2.26 -17.25
C GLY A 101 0.60 -2.09 -17.84
N VAL A 102 1.49 -1.31 -17.20
CA VAL A 102 2.87 -1.06 -17.65
C VAL A 102 3.89 -1.35 -16.56
N THR A 103 5.15 -1.58 -16.95
CA THR A 103 6.22 -1.76 -15.94
C THR A 103 6.54 -0.46 -15.23
N ALA A 104 6.98 -0.54 -13.96
CA ALA A 104 7.44 0.61 -13.19
C ALA A 104 8.57 1.40 -13.89
N LYS A 105 9.45 0.71 -14.64
CA LYS A 105 10.48 1.36 -15.45
C LYS A 105 9.85 2.15 -16.61
N ALA A 106 8.97 1.52 -17.38
CA ALA A 106 8.28 2.19 -18.49
C ALA A 106 7.46 3.40 -18.02
N TRP A 107 6.79 3.28 -16.87
CA TRP A 107 6.11 4.41 -16.22
C TRP A 107 7.05 5.60 -16.02
N ARG A 108 8.20 5.37 -15.38
CA ARG A 108 9.20 6.42 -15.16
C ARG A 108 9.70 7.05 -16.46
N ASP A 109 10.04 6.21 -17.44
CA ASP A 109 10.61 6.67 -18.70
C ASP A 109 9.61 7.55 -19.48
N SER A 110 8.32 7.22 -19.42
CA SER A 110 7.24 8.01 -20.02
C SER A 110 7.06 9.39 -19.37
N ARG A 111 7.24 9.50 -18.05
CA ARG A 111 7.05 10.76 -17.31
C ARG A 111 8.25 11.70 -17.45
N ARG A 112 9.47 11.15 -17.47
CA ARG A 112 10.68 11.94 -17.75
C ARG A 112 10.72 12.49 -19.18
N SER A 113 10.16 11.76 -20.13
CA SER A 113 10.05 12.22 -21.52
C SER A 113 9.03 13.36 -21.68
N ALA A 114 8.10 13.52 -20.74
CA ALA A 114 7.15 14.63 -20.70
C ALA A 114 7.75 15.90 -20.06
N ASP A 115 8.65 15.74 -19.09
CA ASP A 115 9.30 16.87 -18.40
C ASP A 115 10.41 17.53 -19.23
N ASN A 116 11.01 16.83 -20.20
CA ASN A 116 12.09 17.33 -21.04
C ASN A 116 11.62 18.09 -22.31
N LYS A 117 10.38 18.62 -22.28
CA LYS A 117 9.75 19.37 -23.38
C LYS A 117 9.68 20.90 -23.15
N PHE A 118 10.52 21.45 -22.27
CA PHE A 118 10.64 22.88 -22.04
C PHE A 118 12.10 23.34 -22.13
#